data_AF-A0A946I7I1-F1
#
_entry.id   AF-A0A946I7I1-F1
#
_cell.length_a   1.000
_cell.length_b   1.000
_cell.length_c   1.000
_cell.angle_alpha   90.00
_cell.angle_beta   90.00
_cell.angle_gamma   90.00
#
_symmetry.space_group_name_H-M   'P 1'
#
loop_
_entity.id
_entity.type
_entity.pdbx_description
1 polymer ?
#
loop_
_entity_poly.entity_id
_entity_poly.type
_entity_poly.pdbx_seq_one_letter_code
_entity_poly.pdbx_strand_id
1 'polypeptide(L)'
;NHFDEDMVLIEQNNPKKPVSAVYFDGNKQAYYVKRFLIENTMSRFSFITDNENSQLEVVSTDWRPQVEIVFVKEKGKDRQTEIINIEEFIAVKGEKALGNKLTSKKVKEINLIDSLPYKEVIEQEVEIIEEIIEVAEKPIEVKTEIELEITNEPEVKESSKEVKPEDDEYGGGQITLEL
;
A
#
# COMPACT_ATOMS: atom_id res chain seq x y z
N ASN A 1 23.41 -6.43 33.34
CA ASN A 1 22.33 -6.03 32.43
C ASN A 1 21.04 -5.96 33.24
N HIS A 2 20.58 -4.75 33.55
CA HIS A 2 19.31 -4.50 34.22
C HIS A 2 18.32 -4.07 33.14
N PHE A 3 17.22 -4.80 33.01
CA PHE A 3 16.13 -4.51 32.09
C PHE A 3 15.00 -3.91 32.92
N ASP A 4 14.41 -2.84 32.42
CA ASP A 4 13.26 -2.20 33.06
C ASP A 4 12.04 -3.15 33.03
N GLU A 5 11.23 -3.17 34.10
CA GLU A 5 10.11 -4.13 34.25
C GLU A 5 8.98 -3.92 33.23
N ASP A 6 8.94 -2.75 32.59
CA ASP A 6 7.96 -2.29 31.60
C ASP A 6 8.43 -2.49 30.15
N MET A 7 9.46 -3.31 29.94
CA MET A 7 10.01 -3.55 28.61
C MET A 7 9.10 -4.41 27.73
N VAL A 8 8.63 -3.84 26.62
CA VAL A 8 7.67 -4.48 25.71
C VAL A 8 8.34 -5.30 24.60
N LEU A 9 9.50 -4.86 24.10
CA LEU A 9 10.18 -5.50 22.97
C LEU A 9 11.71 -5.34 23.09
N ILE A 10 12.44 -6.43 22.87
CA ILE A 10 13.90 -6.43 22.72
C ILE A 10 14.23 -7.20 21.44
N GLU A 11 14.84 -6.50 20.48
CA GLU A 11 15.38 -7.13 19.28
C GLU A 11 16.66 -6.43 18.82
N GLN A 12 17.40 -7.08 17.93
CA GLN A 12 18.52 -6.46 17.25
C GLN A 12 17.98 -5.48 16.18
N ASN A 13 18.37 -4.21 16.28
CA ASN A 13 17.91 -3.17 15.36
C ASN A 13 18.32 -3.48 13.91
N ASN A 14 17.35 -3.46 12.98
CA ASN A 14 17.57 -3.47 11.55
C ASN A 14 17.29 -2.05 10.99
N PRO A 15 18.32 -1.30 10.53
CA PRO A 15 18.16 0.07 10.06
C PRO A 15 17.23 0.26 8.85
N LYS A 16 16.92 -0.81 8.11
CA LYS A 16 15.99 -0.79 6.98
C LYS A 16 14.55 -1.13 7.40
N LYS A 17 14.36 -1.71 8.60
CA LYS A 17 13.07 -2.20 9.08
C LYS A 17 12.35 -1.11 9.88
N PRO A 18 11.16 -0.66 9.47
CA PRO A 18 10.45 0.39 10.17
C PRO A 18 9.82 -0.09 11.47
N VAL A 19 9.89 0.76 12.49
CA VAL A 19 9.10 0.64 13.71
C VAL A 19 7.72 1.23 13.45
N SER A 20 6.69 0.45 13.76
CA SER A 20 5.28 0.83 13.69
C SER A 20 4.69 0.91 15.09
N ALA A 21 4.00 2.00 15.39
CA ALA A 21 3.38 2.20 16.70
C ALA A 21 1.99 2.79 16.57
N VAL A 22 1.08 2.34 17.44
CA VAL A 22 -0.23 2.96 17.67
C VAL A 22 -0.23 3.51 19.09
N TYR A 23 -0.58 4.79 19.23
CA TYR A 23 -0.58 5.46 20.52
C TYR A 23 -1.72 6.46 20.62
N PHE A 24 -2.20 6.69 21.83
CA PHE A 24 -3.11 7.78 22.13
C PHE A 24 -2.31 9.06 22.37
N ASP A 25 -2.66 10.13 21.65
CA ASP A 25 -2.06 11.45 21.85
C ASP A 25 -2.90 12.27 22.83
N GLY A 26 -2.34 12.57 23.99
CA GLY A 26 -3.03 13.31 25.05
C GLY A 26 -3.38 14.76 24.67
N ASN A 27 -2.64 15.38 23.75
CA ASN A 27 -2.89 16.75 23.30
C ASN A 27 -4.02 16.82 22.27
N LYS A 28 -4.11 15.81 21.39
CA LYS A 28 -5.13 15.72 20.33
C LYS A 28 -6.36 14.90 20.74
N GLN A 29 -6.27 14.19 21.86
CA GLN A 29 -7.30 13.29 22.37
C GLN A 29 -7.78 12.27 21.31
N ALA A 30 -6.83 11.69 20.57
CA ALA A 30 -7.10 10.75 19.50
C ALA A 30 -5.96 9.75 19.33
N TYR A 31 -6.27 8.59 18.74
CA TYR A 31 -5.28 7.59 18.38
C TYR A 31 -4.56 7.96 17.08
N TYR A 32 -3.23 7.79 17.09
CA TYR A 32 -2.35 8.01 15.95
C TYR A 32 -1.54 6.76 15.65
N VAL A 33 -1.25 6.56 14.35
CA VAL A 33 -0.31 5.56 13.85
C VAL A 33 0.95 6.26 13.40
N LYS A 34 2.09 5.79 13.89
CA LYS A 34 3.42 6.29 13.52
C LYS A 34 4.24 5.15 12.93
N ARG A 35 4.93 5.42 11.83
CA ARG A 35 5.84 4.48 11.18
C ARG A 35 7.14 5.22 10.85
N PHE A 36 8.27 4.74 11.37
CA PHE A 36 9.56 5.44 11.28
C PHE A 36 10.74 4.48 11.30
N LEU A 37 11.90 4.92 10.83
CA LEU A 37 13.17 4.22 11.01
C LEU A 37 13.89 4.79 12.23
N ILE A 38 14.62 3.94 12.96
CA ILE A 38 15.43 4.39 14.10
C ILE A 38 16.68 5.08 13.57
N GLU A 39 16.78 6.40 13.77
CA GLU A 39 17.96 7.17 13.36
C GLU A 39 19.03 7.19 14.46
N ASN A 40 18.61 7.31 15.73
CA ASN A 40 19.52 7.38 16.87
C ASN A 40 19.53 6.08 17.69
N THR A 41 20.62 5.31 17.59
CA THR A 41 20.83 4.09 18.39
C THR A 41 21.71 4.29 19.62
N MET A 42 22.25 5.49 19.83
CA MET A 42 23.25 5.76 20.88
C MET A 42 22.61 6.09 22.23
N SER A 43 21.37 6.56 22.24
CA SER A 43 20.66 6.98 23.45
C SER A 43 19.20 6.58 23.40
N ARG A 44 18.60 6.31 24.57
CA ARG A 44 17.16 6.17 24.70
C ARG A 44 16.46 7.48 24.29
N PHE A 45 15.36 7.36 23.57
CA PHE A 45 14.54 8.50 23.16
C PHE A 45 13.05 8.15 23.26
N SER A 46 12.22 9.16 23.53
CA SER A 46 10.77 9.02 23.39
C SER A 46 10.38 9.41 21.96
N PHE A 47 9.52 8.59 21.36
CA PHE A 47 8.95 8.85 20.03
C PHE A 47 7.46 9.18 20.10
N ILE A 48 6.84 9.28 21.28
CA ILE A 48 5.44 9.76 21.43
C ILE A 48 5.42 11.12 22.14
N THR A 49 4.25 11.74 22.22
CA THR A 49 4.10 13.05 22.87
C THR A 49 4.32 12.98 24.38
N ASP A 50 4.96 14.00 24.93
CA ASP A 50 5.29 14.13 26.36
C ASP A 50 4.11 14.65 27.22
N ASN A 51 2.89 14.21 26.90
CA ASN A 51 1.71 14.57 27.69
C ASN A 51 1.34 13.39 28.60
N GLU A 52 0.98 13.67 29.85
CA GLU A 52 0.63 12.65 30.87
C GLU A 52 -0.47 11.69 30.43
N ASN A 53 -1.35 12.12 29.53
CA ASN A 53 -2.42 11.27 28.98
C ASN A 53 -2.00 10.53 27.70
N SER A 54 -0.78 10.71 27.21
CA SER A 54 -0.30 10.00 26.03
C SER A 54 0.13 8.59 26.42
N GLN A 55 -0.36 7.60 25.69
CA GLN A 55 -0.11 6.20 26.01
C GLN A 55 0.20 5.41 24.75
N LEU A 56 1.26 4.60 24.80
CA LEU A 56 1.57 3.62 23.77
C LEU A 56 0.63 2.41 23.92
N GLU A 57 -0.10 2.07 22.86
CA GLU A 57 -1.03 0.93 22.84
C GLU A 57 -0.39 -0.28 22.17
N VAL A 58 0.24 -0.06 21.02
CA VAL A 58 0.84 -1.11 20.19
C VAL A 58 2.20 -0.64 19.68
N VAL A 59 3.17 -1.55 19.68
CA VAL A 59 4.43 -1.42 18.97
C VAL A 59 4.72 -2.71 18.23
N SER A 60 5.15 -2.61 16.98
CA SER A 60 5.63 -3.73 16.17
C SER A 60 6.79 -3.25 15.31
N THR A 61 7.76 -4.13 15.13
CA THR A 61 8.90 -3.91 14.24
C THR A 61 8.72 -4.69 12.95
N ASP A 62 7.58 -5.34 12.71
CA ASP A 62 7.35 -6.10 11.48
C ASP A 62 7.27 -5.22 10.24
N TRP A 63 7.62 -5.79 9.10
CA TRP A 63 7.62 -5.08 7.81
C TRP A 63 6.22 -4.61 7.41
N ARG A 64 5.21 -5.46 7.65
CA ARG A 64 3.80 -5.26 7.27
C ARG A 64 2.85 -5.59 8.44
N PRO A 65 2.89 -4.80 9.53
CA PRO A 65 2.09 -5.10 10.71
C PRO A 65 0.62 -4.80 10.47
N GLN A 66 -0.25 -5.62 11.09
CA GLN A 66 -1.69 -5.43 11.05
C GLN A 66 -2.23 -5.18 12.44
N VAL A 67 -3.20 -4.27 12.54
CA VAL A 67 -3.92 -4.00 13.79
C VAL A 67 -5.41 -4.14 13.58
N GLU A 68 -6.08 -4.77 14.54
CA GLU A 68 -7.53 -4.81 14.64
C GLU A 68 -8.01 -3.72 15.60
N ILE A 69 -8.88 -2.84 15.11
CA ILE A 69 -9.57 -1.83 15.91
C ILE A 69 -10.94 -2.37 16.29
N VAL A 70 -11.22 -2.39 17.58
CA VAL A 70 -12.54 -2.71 18.11
C VAL A 70 -13.24 -1.44 18.53
N PHE A 71 -14.38 -1.11 17.91
CA PHE A 71 -15.13 0.10 18.24
C PHE A 71 -16.08 -0.10 19.44
N VAL A 72 -16.41 1.00 20.11
CA VAL A 72 -17.45 1.01 21.14
C VAL A 72 -18.79 0.67 20.50
N LYS A 73 -19.55 -0.25 21.13
CA LYS A 73 -20.85 -0.69 20.64
C LYS A 73 -21.85 0.48 20.66
N GLU A 74 -22.43 0.80 19.51
CA GLU A 74 -23.55 1.72 19.42
C GLU A 74 -24.84 1.03 19.91
N LYS A 75 -25.74 1.79 20.57
CA LYS A 75 -26.99 1.22 21.07
C LYS A 75 -27.79 0.61 19.91
N GLY A 76 -28.10 -0.69 20.02
CA GLY A 76 -28.90 -1.42 19.04
C GLY A 76 -28.15 -1.94 17.82
N LYS A 77 -26.82 -1.76 17.73
CA LYS A 77 -26.00 -2.36 16.66
C LYS A 77 -24.99 -3.34 17.23
N ASP A 78 -24.52 -4.26 16.39
CA ASP A 78 -23.41 -5.13 16.74
C ASP A 78 -22.10 -4.35 16.82
N ARG A 79 -21.14 -4.93 17.56
CA ARG A 79 -19.80 -4.35 17.68
C ARG A 79 -19.12 -4.43 16.32
N GLN A 80 -18.59 -3.29 15.87
CA GLN A 80 -17.82 -3.20 14.65
C GLN A 80 -16.33 -3.39 14.95
N THR A 81 -15.64 -4.12 14.08
CA THR A 81 -14.20 -4.24 14.06
C THR A 81 -13.66 -3.84 12.68
N GLU A 82 -12.42 -3.38 12.63
CA GLU A 82 -11.74 -2.96 11.40
C GLU A 82 -10.28 -3.38 11.47
N ILE A 83 -9.78 -4.03 10.42
CA ILE A 83 -8.38 -4.45 10.32
C ILE A 83 -7.65 -3.46 9.41
N ILE A 84 -6.52 -2.94 9.88
CA ILE A 84 -5.69 -1.98 9.16
C ILE A 84 -4.29 -2.57 8.97
N ASN A 85 -3.81 -2.60 7.71
CA ASN A 85 -2.40 -2.77 7.40
C ASN A 85 -1.68 -1.44 7.62
N ILE A 86 -0.74 -1.39 8.58
CA ILE A 86 -0.02 -0.16 8.93
C ILE A 86 0.88 0.32 7.77
N GLU A 87 1.47 -0.60 7.01
CA GLU A 87 2.33 -0.24 5.88
C GLU A 87 1.57 0.59 4.84
N GLU A 88 0.36 0.14 4.49
CA GLU A 88 -0.50 0.82 3.51
C GLU A 88 -1.15 2.08 4.11
N PHE A 89 -1.40 2.09 5.42
CA PHE A 89 -2.01 3.22 6.12
C PHE A 89 -1.11 4.45 6.22
N ILE A 90 0.20 4.24 6.37
CA ILE A 90 1.16 5.34 6.54
C ILE A 90 2.54 4.97 5.98
N ALA A 91 3.06 5.86 5.14
CA ALA A 91 4.45 5.82 4.69
C ALA A 91 5.43 6.04 5.84
N VAL A 92 6.67 5.59 5.69
CA VAL A 92 7.72 5.86 6.67
C VAL A 92 7.93 7.38 6.80
N LYS A 93 7.78 7.90 8.02
CA LYS A 93 8.05 9.29 8.40
C LYS A 93 9.26 9.34 9.33
N GLY A 94 9.69 10.54 9.72
CA GLY A 94 10.74 10.71 10.72
C GLY A 94 10.26 10.32 12.13
N GLU A 95 11.20 9.91 12.99
CA GLU A 95 10.94 9.48 14.38
C GLU A 95 10.19 10.53 15.22
N LYS A 96 10.39 11.82 14.91
CA LYS A 96 9.72 12.97 15.58
C LYS A 96 8.37 13.35 14.98
N ALA A 97 7.97 12.76 13.85
CA ALA A 97 6.70 13.08 13.20
C ALA A 97 5.53 12.59 14.05
N LEU A 98 4.39 13.29 14.01
CA LEU A 98 3.19 12.88 14.77
C LEU A 98 2.62 11.54 14.28
N GLY A 99 2.63 11.30 12.97
CA GLY A 99 1.96 10.16 12.35
C GLY A 99 0.66 10.55 11.64
N ASN A 100 -0.25 9.59 11.46
CA ASN A 100 -1.58 9.77 10.88
C ASN A 100 -2.65 9.41 11.92
N LYS A 101 -3.76 10.15 11.97
CA LYS A 101 -4.87 9.85 12.88
C LYS A 101 -5.50 8.50 12.49
N LEU A 102 -5.51 7.53 13.41
CA LEU A 102 -5.99 6.17 13.18
C LEU A 102 -7.48 6.16 12.77
N THR A 103 -8.33 6.82 13.57
CA THR A 103 -9.78 6.87 13.33
C THR A 103 -10.42 8.03 14.08
N SER A 104 -11.58 8.48 13.60
CA SER A 104 -12.42 9.48 14.29
C SER A 104 -13.52 8.86 15.14
N LYS A 105 -13.74 7.54 15.04
CA LYS A 105 -14.75 6.82 15.83
C LYS A 105 -14.23 6.53 17.24
N LYS A 106 -15.13 6.25 18.18
CA LYS A 106 -14.76 5.84 19.54
C LYS A 106 -14.22 4.42 19.53
N VAL A 107 -12.93 4.29 19.81
CA VAL A 107 -12.22 3.02 19.94
C VAL A 107 -12.44 2.47 21.35
N LYS A 108 -12.61 1.15 21.44
CA LYS A 108 -12.63 0.42 22.70
C LYS A 108 -11.26 -0.21 22.96
N GLU A 109 -10.70 -0.85 21.95
CA GLU A 109 -9.51 -1.70 22.07
C GLU A 109 -8.78 -1.76 20.72
N ILE A 110 -7.46 -1.91 20.77
CA ILE A 110 -6.59 -2.02 19.60
C ILE A 110 -5.71 -3.24 19.82
N ASN A 111 -5.82 -4.22 18.93
CA ASN A 111 -5.10 -5.48 19.02
C ASN A 111 -4.05 -5.54 17.92
N LEU A 112 -2.81 -5.91 18.27
CA LEU A 112 -1.83 -6.35 17.28
C LEU A 112 -2.19 -7.77 16.83
N ILE A 113 -2.37 -7.97 15.53
CA ILE A 113 -2.65 -9.30 14.96
C ILE A 113 -1.47 -9.74 14.09
N ASP A 114 -1.57 -10.95 13.54
CA ASP A 114 -0.51 -11.52 12.69
C ASP A 114 -0.17 -10.59 11.52
N SER A 115 1.12 -10.30 11.37
CA SER A 115 1.65 -9.46 10.30
C SER A 115 1.56 -10.14 8.93
N LEU A 116 1.41 -9.35 7.87
CA LEU A 116 1.40 -9.88 6.51
C LEU A 116 2.80 -10.37 6.08
N PRO A 117 2.87 -11.40 5.21
CA PRO A 117 4.14 -11.84 4.64
C PRO A 117 4.86 -10.69 3.91
N TYR A 118 6.17 -10.61 4.13
CA TYR A 118 7.07 -9.69 3.44
C TYR A 118 8.22 -10.48 2.83
N LYS A 119 8.49 -10.26 1.54
CA LYS A 119 9.69 -10.75 0.87
C LYS A 119 10.67 -9.59 0.82
N GLU A 120 11.81 -9.72 1.50
CA GLU A 120 12.90 -8.75 1.35
C GLU A 120 13.32 -8.73 -0.12
N VAL A 121 13.07 -7.59 -0.78
CA VAL A 121 13.51 -7.40 -2.15
C VAL A 121 15.00 -7.12 -2.09
N ILE A 122 15.79 -8.08 -2.54
CA ILE A 122 17.25 -7.94 -2.63
C ILE A 122 17.51 -6.92 -3.73
N GLU A 123 18.32 -5.88 -3.49
CA GLU A 123 18.60 -4.80 -4.45
C GLU A 123 19.02 -5.35 -5.83
N GLN A 124 19.74 -6.48 -5.85
CA GLN A 124 20.12 -7.20 -7.07
C GLN A 124 18.92 -7.76 -7.85
N GLU A 125 17.86 -8.24 -7.19
CA GLU A 125 16.64 -8.70 -7.88
C GLU A 125 15.88 -7.51 -8.51
N VAL A 126 15.90 -6.33 -7.88
CA VAL A 126 15.27 -5.11 -8.42
C VAL A 126 15.98 -4.64 -9.69
N GLU A 127 17.32 -4.54 -9.65
CA GLU A 127 18.12 -4.15 -10.81
C GLU A 127 17.89 -5.11 -11.99
N ILE A 128 17.81 -6.41 -11.73
CA ILE A 128 17.53 -7.41 -12.78
C ILE A 128 16.11 -7.22 -13.35
N ILE A 129 15.10 -6.96 -12.52
CA ILE A 129 13.72 -6.75 -12.98
C ILE A 129 13.62 -5.44 -13.80
N GLU A 130 14.26 -4.36 -13.35
CA GLU A 130 14.32 -3.09 -14.07
C GLU A 130 15.04 -3.24 -15.42
N GLU A 131 16.18 -3.94 -15.45
CA GLU A 131 16.92 -4.23 -16.69
C GLU A 131 16.09 -5.08 -17.67
N ILE A 132 15.34 -6.08 -17.19
CA ILE A 132 14.45 -6.90 -18.03
C ILE A 132 13.30 -6.06 -18.62
N ILE A 133 12.69 -5.17 -17.83
CA ILE A 133 11.61 -4.29 -18.29
C ILE A 133 12.14 -3.31 -19.36
N GLU A 134 13.34 -2.74 -19.15
CA GLU A 134 13.98 -1.85 -20.12
C GLU A 134 14.37 -2.55 -21.44
N VAL A 135 14.68 -3.84 -21.39
CA VAL A 135 14.92 -4.67 -22.59
C VAL A 135 13.63 -5.00 -23.34
N ALA A 136 12.50 -5.16 -22.63
CA ALA A 136 11.20 -5.48 -23.23
C ALA A 136 10.52 -4.30 -23.95
N GLU A 137 10.88 -3.05 -23.63
CA GLU A 137 10.34 -1.85 -24.27
C GLU A 137 11.09 -1.45 -25.56
N LYS A 138 12.17 -2.14 -25.93
CA LYS A 138 12.87 -1.90 -27.21
C LYS A 138 12.09 -2.53 -28.36
N PRO A 139 11.75 -1.78 -29.43
CA PRO A 139 11.12 -2.37 -30.60
C PRO A 139 12.06 -3.39 -31.24
N ILE A 140 11.60 -4.64 -31.32
CA ILE A 140 12.26 -5.68 -32.10
C ILE A 140 12.00 -5.36 -33.58
N GLU A 141 13.00 -4.85 -34.30
CA GLU A 141 12.97 -4.76 -35.77
C GLU A 141 13.01 -6.18 -36.36
N VAL A 142 11.83 -6.74 -36.63
CA VAL A 142 11.69 -7.97 -37.40
C VAL A 142 11.93 -7.64 -38.87
N LYS A 143 13.15 -7.89 -39.37
CA LYS A 143 13.42 -7.96 -40.81
C LYS A 143 12.82 -9.25 -41.35
N THR A 144 11.63 -9.16 -41.91
CA THR A 144 11.00 -10.26 -42.66
C THR A 144 11.30 -10.04 -44.14
N GLU A 145 12.32 -10.70 -44.67
CA GLU A 145 12.45 -10.94 -46.11
C GLU A 145 11.66 -12.21 -46.41
N ILE A 146 10.47 -12.06 -47.00
CA ILE A 146 9.76 -13.13 -47.70
C ILE A 146 9.54 -12.62 -49.12
N GLU A 147 10.34 -13.13 -50.05
CA GLU A 147 10.05 -13.04 -51.49
C GLU A 147 8.86 -13.93 -51.81
N LEU A 148 7.80 -13.35 -52.38
CA LEU A 148 6.74 -14.11 -53.05
C LEU A 148 6.51 -13.49 -54.43
N GLU A 149 6.91 -14.26 -55.45
CA GLU A 149 6.71 -13.98 -56.86
C GLU A 149 5.21 -13.90 -57.20
N ILE A 150 4.82 -12.82 -57.87
CA ILE A 150 3.48 -12.64 -58.43
C ILE A 150 3.53 -13.08 -59.89
N THR A 151 2.78 -14.12 -60.26
CA THR A 151 2.36 -14.34 -61.65
C THR A 151 0.84 -14.38 -61.74
N ASN A 152 0.32 -13.42 -62.50
CA ASN A 152 -1.09 -13.29 -62.89
C ASN A 152 -1.44 -14.32 -63.97
N GLU A 153 -2.65 -14.88 -63.93
CA GLU A 153 -3.63 -14.72 -65.03
C GLU A 153 -5.06 -15.16 -64.60
N PRO A 154 -6.13 -14.67 -65.28
CA PRO A 154 -7.51 -14.61 -64.79
C PRO A 154 -8.48 -15.59 -65.49
N GLU A 155 -9.66 -15.85 -64.88
CA GLU A 155 -10.98 -16.07 -65.52
C GLU A 155 -12.02 -16.35 -64.38
N VAL A 156 -12.99 -15.47 -64.06
CA VAL A 156 -14.30 -15.15 -64.69
C VAL A 156 -15.49 -16.00 -64.18
N LYS A 157 -16.56 -15.27 -63.77
CA LYS A 157 -18.00 -15.63 -63.59
C LYS A 157 -18.41 -16.39 -62.32
N GLU A 158 -19.53 -16.11 -61.64
CA GLU A 158 -20.59 -15.08 -61.70
C GLU A 158 -21.53 -15.29 -60.49
N SER A 159 -22.32 -14.26 -60.12
CA SER A 159 -23.64 -14.35 -59.42
C SER A 159 -23.65 -14.73 -57.92
N SER A 160 -24.35 -14.07 -56.97
CA SER A 160 -25.26 -12.91 -56.95
C SER A 160 -25.77 -12.61 -55.51
N LYS A 161 -26.00 -11.31 -55.23
CA LYS A 161 -27.02 -10.64 -54.35
C LYS A 161 -26.95 -10.78 -52.82
N GLU A 162 -26.72 -9.69 -52.07
CA GLU A 162 -27.69 -8.69 -51.47
C GLU A 162 -28.55 -9.31 -50.33
N VAL A 163 -28.59 -8.79 -49.09
CA VAL A 163 -29.34 -7.57 -48.65
C VAL A 163 -28.81 -6.98 -47.31
N LYS A 164 -28.73 -5.64 -47.33
CA LYS A 164 -28.87 -4.49 -46.39
C LYS A 164 -29.40 -4.58 -44.91
N PRO A 165 -29.34 -3.45 -44.13
CA PRO A 165 -28.88 -3.32 -42.73
C PRO A 165 -30.00 -2.94 -41.72
N GLU A 166 -29.69 -2.83 -40.42
CA GLU A 166 -30.40 -1.95 -39.45
C GLU A 166 -29.47 -1.40 -38.35
N ASP A 167 -29.85 -0.20 -37.90
CA ASP A 167 -29.21 0.74 -36.98
C ASP A 167 -29.27 0.31 -35.49
N ASP A 168 -28.45 0.93 -34.63
CA ASP A 168 -28.96 1.60 -33.43
C ASP A 168 -27.88 2.43 -32.69
N GLU A 169 -28.33 3.61 -32.29
CA GLU A 169 -27.66 4.74 -31.65
C GLU A 169 -27.06 4.41 -30.28
N TYR A 170 -25.95 5.07 -29.88
CA TYR A 170 -25.78 5.53 -28.49
C TYR A 170 -24.96 6.82 -28.44
N GLY A 171 -25.54 7.82 -27.77
CA GLY A 171 -25.22 9.23 -27.89
C GLY A 171 -23.91 9.71 -27.27
N GLY A 172 -23.47 10.86 -27.78
CA GLY A 172 -22.31 11.60 -27.28
C GLY A 172 -22.56 12.25 -25.92
N GLY A 173 -21.64 12.00 -24.99
CA GLY A 173 -21.53 12.74 -23.74
C GLY A 173 -20.59 13.95 -23.91
N GLN A 174 -21.08 15.14 -23.55
CA GLN A 174 -20.23 16.29 -23.23
C GLN A 174 -19.83 16.23 -21.76
N ILE A 175 -18.60 16.64 -21.46
CA ILE A 175 -18.07 16.86 -20.12
C ILE A 175 -17.58 18.31 -20.04
N THR A 176 -18.11 19.07 -19.07
CA THR A 176 -17.70 20.45 -18.78
C THR A 176 -17.09 20.46 -17.37
N LEU A 177 -15.90 21.05 -17.23
CA LEU A 177 -15.21 21.31 -15.97
C LEU A 177 -15.14 22.82 -15.75
N GLU A 178 -15.56 23.29 -14.57
CA GLU A 178 -15.31 24.65 -14.11
C GLU A 178 -14.26 24.65 -12.97
N LEU A 179 -13.56 25.79 -12.87
CA LEU A 179 -12.42 26.04 -11.98
C LEU A 179 -12.85 26.38 -10.55
#